data_AF-A0ABD5GMW9-F1
#
_entry.id   AF-A0ABD5GMW9-F1
#
_cell.length_a   1.000
_cell.length_b   1.000
_cell.length_c   1.000
_cell.angle_alpha   90.00
_cell.angle_beta   90.00
_cell.angle_gamma   90.00
#
_symmetry.space_group_name_H-M   'P 1'
#
loop_
_entity.id
_entity.type
_entity.pdbx_description
1 polymer ?
#
loop_
_entity_poly.entity_id
_entity_poly.type
_entity_poly.pdbx_seq_one_letter_code
_entity_poly.pdbx_strand_id
1 'polypeptide(L)'
;MTDEKLREIQEVFIKRLSEFFPYKSGGKHKDFSKLDKLNLSEANRKHVSMSVNSTFTYSRISPPRTLMLLEPLFNPGEFVLFKEGQRYQTEKAEGIRKERAKTIHEHRKTIGRPTKSFSGGLKQGSITTTANSEQVKIIKQTESGNYIVEVVGNKEKRLLGRDDMRLVQPSYPTKLIY
;
A
#
# COMPACT_ATOMS: atom_id res chain seq x y z
N MET A 1 -7.10 -16.96 21.23
CA MET A 1 -6.31 -17.93 20.46
C MET A 1 -4.85 -17.49 20.45
N THR A 2 -3.90 -18.42 20.45
CA THR A 2 -2.45 -18.13 20.41
C THR A 2 -1.92 -18.25 18.98
N ASP A 3 -0.72 -17.74 18.74
CA ASP A 3 -0.04 -17.87 17.44
C ASP A 3 0.29 -19.33 17.09
N GLU A 4 0.62 -20.15 18.10
CA GLU A 4 0.85 -21.59 17.93
C GLU A 4 -0.43 -22.29 17.46
N LYS A 5 -1.55 -22.03 18.12
CA LYS A 5 -2.85 -22.59 17.73
C LYS A 5 -3.29 -22.11 16.35
N LEU A 6 -2.98 -20.86 15.96
CA LEU A 6 -3.22 -20.39 14.60
C LEU A 6 -2.40 -21.19 13.58
N ARG A 7 -1.12 -21.48 13.86
CA ARG A 7 -0.26 -22.27 12.97
C ARG A 7 -0.79 -23.69 12.78
N GLU A 8 -1.20 -24.34 13.86
CA GLU A 8 -1.83 -25.67 13.79
C GLU A 8 -3.07 -25.66 12.89
N ILE A 9 -3.96 -24.66 13.05
CA ILE A 9 -5.14 -24.53 12.20
C ILE A 9 -4.75 -24.26 10.73
N GLN A 10 -3.72 -23.45 10.47
CA GLN A 10 -3.20 -23.20 9.13
C GLN A 10 -2.67 -24.47 8.48
N GLU A 11 -1.91 -25.28 9.20
CA GLU A 11 -1.36 -26.56 8.72
C GLU A 11 -2.49 -27.54 8.37
N VAL A 12 -3.49 -27.69 9.25
CA VAL A 12 -4.66 -28.53 9.00
C VAL A 12 -5.43 -28.02 7.77
N PHE A 13 -5.65 -26.71 7.67
CA PHE A 13 -6.35 -26.10 6.54
C PHE A 13 -5.64 -26.36 5.21
N ILE A 14 -4.32 -26.16 5.16
CA ILE A 14 -3.49 -26.38 3.97
C ILE A 14 -3.46 -27.86 3.58
N LYS A 15 -3.39 -28.76 4.57
CA LYS A 15 -3.48 -30.20 4.35
C LYS A 15 -4.81 -30.57 3.69
N ARG A 16 -5.93 -30.11 4.25
CA ARG A 16 -7.27 -30.34 3.67
C ARG A 16 -7.42 -29.76 2.26
N LEU A 17 -6.92 -28.55 2.03
CA LEU A 17 -6.91 -27.98 0.67
C LEU A 17 -6.06 -28.80 -0.29
N SER A 18 -4.97 -29.42 0.16
CA SER A 18 -4.15 -30.29 -0.69
C SER A 18 -4.84 -31.61 -1.03
N GLU A 19 -5.65 -32.14 -0.11
CA GLU A 19 -6.53 -33.30 -0.36
C GLU A 19 -7.63 -32.97 -1.37
N PHE A 20 -8.15 -31.74 -1.34
CA PHE A 20 -9.20 -31.29 -2.27
C PHE A 20 -8.66 -30.86 -3.63
N PHE A 21 -7.48 -30.27 -3.63
CA PHE A 21 -6.83 -29.69 -4.80
C PHE A 21 -5.41 -30.26 -4.90
N PRO A 22 -5.26 -31.51 -5.40
CA PRO A 22 -3.96 -32.12 -5.61
C PRO A 22 -3.22 -31.46 -6.78
N TYR A 23 -1.92 -31.70 -6.92
CA TYR A 23 -1.21 -31.30 -8.14
C TYR A 23 -1.57 -32.24 -9.30
N LYS A 24 -1.77 -31.67 -10.50
CA LYS A 24 -1.92 -32.42 -11.75
C LYS A 24 -0.61 -33.12 -12.10
N SER A 25 -0.68 -34.20 -12.88
CA SER A 25 0.49 -34.88 -13.45
C SER A 25 1.41 -33.86 -14.12
N GLY A 26 2.64 -33.73 -13.62
CA GLY A 26 3.60 -32.68 -14.01
C GLY A 26 3.84 -31.57 -12.97
N GLY A 27 3.14 -31.57 -11.83
CA GLY A 27 3.51 -30.84 -10.60
C GLY A 27 3.33 -29.32 -10.63
N LYS A 28 3.08 -28.69 -11.78
CA LYS A 28 3.03 -27.22 -11.91
C LYS A 28 1.67 -26.60 -11.58
N HIS A 29 0.59 -27.34 -11.76
CA HIS A 29 -0.77 -26.80 -11.62
C HIS A 29 -1.60 -27.67 -10.69
N LYS A 30 -2.40 -27.02 -9.83
CA LYS A 30 -3.40 -27.67 -8.98
C LYS A 30 -4.61 -28.10 -9.80
N ASP A 31 -5.20 -29.24 -9.44
CA ASP A 31 -6.48 -29.66 -9.97
C ASP A 31 -7.62 -29.03 -9.18
N PHE A 32 -8.47 -28.28 -9.87
CA PHE A 32 -9.65 -27.61 -9.30
C PHE A 32 -10.96 -28.25 -9.77
N SER A 33 -10.91 -29.45 -10.36
CA SER A 33 -12.09 -30.24 -10.75
C SER A 33 -13.11 -30.40 -9.61
N LYS A 34 -12.65 -30.45 -8.35
CA LYS A 34 -13.54 -30.54 -7.18
C LYS A 34 -14.48 -29.33 -7.02
N LEU A 35 -14.17 -28.18 -7.65
CA LEU A 35 -15.08 -27.02 -7.70
C LEU A 35 -16.30 -27.26 -8.59
N ASP A 36 -16.26 -28.22 -9.52
CA ASP A 36 -17.41 -28.58 -10.35
C ASP A 36 -18.58 -29.10 -9.50
N LYS A 37 -18.28 -29.66 -8.33
CA LYS A 37 -19.28 -30.17 -7.38
C LYS A 37 -19.97 -29.07 -6.56
N LEU A 38 -19.50 -27.83 -6.64
CA LEU A 38 -19.95 -26.72 -5.80
C LEU A 38 -20.95 -25.78 -6.53
N ASN A 39 -21.37 -26.11 -7.75
CA ASN A 39 -22.29 -25.29 -8.58
C ASN A 39 -21.91 -23.79 -8.59
N LEU A 40 -20.61 -23.50 -8.69
CA LEU A 40 -20.09 -22.14 -8.68
C LEU A 40 -20.15 -21.50 -10.06
N SER A 41 -20.49 -20.21 -10.13
CA SER A 41 -20.31 -19.41 -11.34
C SER A 41 -18.83 -19.37 -11.76
N GLU A 42 -18.56 -19.13 -13.04
CA GLU A 42 -17.20 -19.06 -13.57
C GLU A 42 -16.35 -18.00 -12.84
N ALA A 43 -16.92 -16.84 -12.53
CA ALA A 43 -16.26 -15.80 -11.76
C ALA A 43 -15.87 -16.27 -10.34
N ASN A 44 -16.76 -17.03 -9.68
CA ASN A 44 -16.47 -17.59 -8.35
C ASN A 44 -15.41 -18.70 -8.43
N ARG A 45 -15.42 -19.53 -9.49
CA ARG A 45 -14.37 -20.54 -9.72
C ARG A 45 -13.00 -19.89 -9.90
N LYS A 46 -12.92 -18.85 -10.73
CA LYS A 46 -11.68 -18.07 -10.91
C LYS A 46 -11.21 -17.45 -9.60
N HIS A 47 -12.11 -16.82 -8.84
CA HIS A 47 -11.80 -16.25 -7.53
C HIS A 47 -11.24 -17.30 -6.56
N VAL A 48 -11.91 -18.45 -6.43
CA VAL A 48 -11.48 -19.52 -5.52
C VAL A 48 -10.11 -20.07 -5.92
N SER A 49 -9.89 -20.37 -7.19
CA SER A 49 -8.59 -20.89 -7.67
C SER A 49 -7.44 -19.94 -7.37
N MET A 50 -7.61 -18.63 -7.60
CA MET A 50 -6.61 -17.60 -7.28
C MET A 50 -6.34 -17.51 -5.77
N SER A 51 -7.40 -17.45 -4.96
CA SER A 51 -7.28 -17.34 -3.50
C SER A 51 -6.65 -18.58 -2.87
N VAL A 52 -7.01 -19.78 -3.33
CA VAL A 52 -6.46 -21.04 -2.83
C VAL A 52 -4.96 -21.15 -3.16
N ASN A 53 -4.55 -20.75 -4.36
CA ASN A 53 -3.12 -20.68 -4.71
C ASN A 53 -2.38 -19.71 -3.78
N SER A 54 -2.97 -18.54 -3.50
CA SER A 54 -2.40 -17.58 -2.55
C SER A 54 -2.30 -18.17 -1.13
N THR A 55 -3.25 -18.99 -0.69
CA THR A 55 -3.17 -19.70 0.58
C THR A 55 -1.96 -20.62 0.64
N PHE A 56 -1.68 -21.38 -0.42
CA PHE A 56 -0.49 -22.25 -0.47
C PHE A 56 0.81 -21.44 -0.45
N THR A 57 0.86 -20.31 -1.17
CA THR A 57 2.07 -19.47 -1.23
C THR A 57 2.39 -18.80 0.10
N TYR A 58 1.38 -18.32 0.82
CA TYR A 58 1.57 -17.53 2.05
C TYR A 58 1.26 -18.30 3.32
N SER A 59 1.04 -19.62 3.23
CA SER A 59 0.69 -20.51 4.35
C SER A 59 -0.36 -19.91 5.30
N ARG A 60 -1.49 -19.47 4.73
CA ARG A 60 -2.52 -18.72 5.47
C ARG A 60 -3.92 -19.24 5.19
N ILE A 61 -4.82 -19.04 6.15
CA ILE A 61 -6.23 -19.37 5.91
C ILE A 61 -6.80 -18.40 4.87
N SER A 62 -7.59 -18.94 3.93
CA SER A 62 -8.13 -18.18 2.80
C SER A 62 -9.06 -17.05 3.27
N PRO A 63 -9.25 -16.00 2.45
CA PRO A 63 -10.17 -14.90 2.79
C PRO A 63 -11.61 -15.38 3.02
N PRO A 64 -12.45 -14.59 3.75
CA PRO A 64 -13.81 -14.99 4.13
C PRO A 64 -14.66 -15.47 2.95
N ARG A 65 -14.63 -14.73 1.84
CA ARG A 65 -15.38 -15.09 0.63
C ARG A 65 -14.97 -16.46 0.10
N THR A 66 -13.67 -16.73 0.03
CA THR A 66 -13.17 -18.01 -0.45
C THR A 66 -13.52 -19.14 0.52
N LEU A 67 -13.41 -18.91 1.83
CA LEU A 67 -13.83 -19.88 2.84
C LEU A 67 -15.31 -20.24 2.69
N MET A 68 -16.20 -19.26 2.59
CA MET A 68 -17.64 -19.52 2.41
C MET A 68 -17.93 -20.32 1.15
N LEU A 69 -17.27 -20.01 0.04
CA LEU A 69 -17.46 -20.75 -1.21
C LEU A 69 -16.93 -22.19 -1.14
N LEU A 70 -16.01 -22.48 -0.21
CA LEU A 70 -15.47 -23.82 0.03
C LEU A 70 -16.15 -24.55 1.18
N GLU A 71 -17.06 -23.91 1.93
CA GLU A 71 -17.76 -24.48 3.07
C GLU A 71 -18.31 -25.89 2.81
N PRO A 72 -18.95 -26.17 1.66
CA PRO A 72 -19.51 -27.50 1.41
C PRO A 72 -18.47 -28.62 1.25
N LEU A 73 -17.17 -28.29 1.13
CA LEU A 73 -16.11 -29.29 1.06
C LEU A 73 -15.64 -29.76 2.44
N PHE A 74 -15.90 -28.99 3.50
CA PHE A 74 -15.36 -29.26 4.84
C PHE A 74 -16.42 -29.85 5.76
N ASN A 75 -15.97 -30.59 6.77
CA ASN A 75 -16.86 -30.97 7.86
C ASN A 75 -17.25 -29.73 8.68
N PRO A 76 -18.48 -29.64 9.20
CA PRO A 76 -18.94 -28.45 9.94
C PRO A 76 -18.03 -28.06 11.11
N GLY A 77 -17.53 -29.04 11.88
CA GLY A 77 -16.61 -28.80 12.99
C GLY A 77 -15.25 -28.23 12.55
N GLU A 78 -14.70 -28.75 11.45
CA GLU A 78 -13.46 -28.22 10.87
C GLU A 78 -13.66 -26.81 10.32
N PHE A 79 -14.82 -26.57 9.68
CA PHE A 79 -15.12 -25.28 9.10
C PHE A 79 -15.27 -24.17 10.16
N VAL A 80 -15.81 -24.48 11.33
CA VAL A 80 -15.84 -23.54 12.47
C VAL A 80 -14.42 -23.16 12.89
N LEU A 81 -13.51 -24.13 13.02
CA LEU A 81 -12.11 -23.88 13.36
C LEU A 81 -11.41 -22.97 12.33
N PHE A 82 -11.66 -23.19 11.04
CA PHE A 82 -11.08 -22.34 9.99
C PHE A 82 -11.61 -20.92 10.01
N LYS A 83 -12.90 -20.72 10.33
CA LYS A 83 -13.48 -19.39 10.51
C LYS A 83 -12.85 -18.65 11.70
N GLU A 84 -12.66 -19.32 12.83
CA GLU A 84 -11.97 -18.75 13.99
C GLU A 84 -10.52 -18.39 13.67
N GLY A 85 -9.81 -19.30 13.00
CA GLY A 85 -8.44 -19.08 12.53
C GLY A 85 -8.32 -17.84 11.63
N GLN A 86 -9.22 -17.73 10.65
CA GLN A 86 -9.25 -16.61 9.72
C GLN A 86 -9.57 -15.28 10.41
N ARG A 87 -10.49 -15.28 11.36
CA ARG A 87 -10.85 -14.09 12.14
C ARG A 87 -9.64 -13.55 12.89
N TYR A 88 -8.98 -14.40 13.67
CA TYR A 88 -7.79 -14.00 14.43
C TYR A 88 -6.64 -13.54 13.51
N GLN A 89 -6.41 -14.25 12.39
CA GLN A 89 -5.44 -13.84 11.38
C GLN A 89 -5.72 -12.42 10.85
N THR A 90 -6.99 -12.07 10.66
CA THR A 90 -7.42 -10.75 10.18
C THR A 90 -7.26 -9.68 11.25
N GLU A 91 -7.71 -9.96 12.48
CA GLU A 91 -7.55 -9.06 13.63
C GLU A 91 -6.07 -8.73 13.87
N LYS A 92 -5.19 -9.73 13.79
CA LYS A 92 -3.73 -9.52 13.90
C LYS A 92 -3.18 -8.65 12.78
N ALA A 93 -3.58 -8.92 11.54
CA ALA A 93 -3.16 -8.12 10.38
C ALA A 93 -3.65 -6.66 10.49
N GLU A 94 -4.86 -6.42 11.00
CA GLU A 94 -5.37 -5.08 11.27
C GLU A 94 -4.60 -4.38 12.38
N GLY A 95 -4.27 -5.07 13.47
CA GLY A 95 -3.43 -4.56 14.54
C GLY A 95 -2.09 -4.05 14.00
N ILE A 96 -1.39 -4.88 13.22
CA ILE A 96 -0.12 -4.51 12.58
C ILE A 96 -0.28 -3.31 11.65
N ARG A 97 -1.37 -3.24 10.86
CA ARG A 97 -1.63 -2.08 9.98
C ARG A 97 -1.85 -0.80 10.77
N LYS A 98 -2.61 -0.87 11.87
CA LYS A 98 -2.87 0.28 12.76
C LYS A 98 -1.58 0.75 13.43
N GLU A 99 -0.75 -0.17 13.91
CA GLU A 99 0.57 0.17 14.48
C GLU A 99 1.49 0.82 13.46
N ARG A 100 1.64 0.23 12.27
CA ARG A 100 2.41 0.84 11.18
C ARG A 100 1.89 2.22 10.81
N ALA A 101 0.57 2.41 10.76
CA ALA A 101 -0.02 3.72 10.49
C ALA A 101 0.30 4.75 11.58
N LYS A 102 0.33 4.34 12.86
CA LYS A 102 0.78 5.19 13.98
C LYS A 102 2.26 5.56 13.82
N THR A 103 3.13 4.60 13.57
CA THR A 103 4.56 4.85 13.36
C THR A 103 4.80 5.79 12.17
N ILE A 104 4.10 5.59 11.05
CA ILE A 104 4.17 6.50 9.89
C ILE A 104 3.65 7.90 10.27
N HIS A 105 2.57 7.98 11.03
CA HIS A 105 2.01 9.26 11.48
C HIS A 105 2.96 10.01 12.42
N GLU A 106 3.60 9.31 13.36
CA GLU A 106 4.62 9.86 14.27
C GLU A 106 5.87 10.28 13.50
N HIS A 107 6.34 9.46 12.56
CA HIS A 107 7.46 9.80 11.68
C HIS A 107 7.17 11.03 10.80
N ARG A 108 5.92 11.20 10.33
CA ARG A 108 5.47 12.41 9.64
C ARG A 108 5.39 13.64 10.57
N LYS A 109 5.24 13.46 11.89
CA LYS A 109 5.33 14.56 12.86
C LYS A 109 6.78 14.97 13.10
N THR A 110 7.70 14.01 13.21
CA THR A 110 9.13 14.29 13.48
C THR A 110 9.88 14.86 12.29
N ILE A 111 9.52 14.47 11.06
CA ILE A 111 10.07 15.05 9.82
C ILE A 111 9.48 16.45 9.55
N GLY A 112 8.47 16.87 10.33
CA GLY A 112 7.62 17.99 9.99
C GLY A 112 6.71 17.62 8.82
N ARG A 113 5.43 17.98 8.92
CA ARG A 113 4.61 18.04 7.71
C ARG A 113 5.34 18.96 6.73
N PRO A 114 5.38 18.67 5.42
CA PRO A 114 5.50 19.75 4.45
C PRO A 114 4.39 20.72 4.83
N THR A 115 4.77 21.88 5.37
CA THR A 115 3.83 22.98 5.61
C THR A 115 3.07 23.13 4.30
N LYS A 116 1.74 23.07 4.38
CA LYS A 116 0.77 23.20 3.28
C LYS A 116 1.47 23.61 1.99
N SER A 117 1.49 22.72 1.01
CA SER A 117 1.91 23.02 -0.35
C SER A 117 1.50 24.44 -0.67
N PHE A 118 2.48 25.33 -0.78
CA PHE A 118 2.31 26.71 -1.20
C PHE A 118 1.42 26.65 -2.46
N SER A 119 0.15 27.02 -2.30
CA SER A 119 -0.88 26.91 -3.34
C SER A 119 -0.86 28.13 -4.26
N GLY A 120 -0.03 29.12 -3.96
CA GLY A 120 0.32 30.18 -4.89
C GLY A 120 1.55 29.76 -5.68
N GLY A 121 1.37 29.26 -6.91
CA GLY A 121 2.49 29.17 -7.85
C GLY A 121 3.26 30.49 -7.86
N LEU A 122 4.59 30.43 -7.83
CA LEU A 122 5.40 31.64 -7.87
C LEU A 122 5.12 32.37 -9.19
N LYS A 123 4.80 33.67 -9.12
CA LYS A 123 4.42 34.45 -10.30
C LYS A 123 5.57 34.51 -11.30
N GLN A 124 5.25 34.38 -12.58
CA GLN A 124 6.21 34.63 -13.66
C GLN A 124 6.90 35.99 -13.46
N GLY A 125 8.22 36.00 -13.57
CA GLY A 125 9.07 37.16 -13.36
C GLY A 125 9.59 37.36 -11.93
N SER A 126 9.10 36.60 -10.93
CA SER A 126 9.62 36.71 -9.56
C SER A 126 11.06 36.19 -9.47
N ILE A 127 11.91 36.91 -8.74
CA ILE A 127 13.25 36.44 -8.35
C ILE A 127 13.11 35.69 -7.02
N THR A 128 13.71 34.52 -6.95
CA THR A 128 13.76 33.68 -5.75
C THR A 128 15.11 32.99 -5.67
N THR A 129 15.34 32.24 -4.59
CA THR A 129 16.61 31.57 -4.35
C THR A 129 16.41 30.06 -4.43
N THR A 130 17.35 29.33 -5.04
CA THR A 130 17.36 27.87 -5.06
C THR A 130 17.79 27.29 -3.70
N ALA A 131 17.64 25.98 -3.50
CA ALA A 131 18.16 25.26 -2.34
C ALA A 131 19.67 25.49 -2.13
N ASN A 132 20.40 25.70 -3.22
CA ASN A 132 21.85 25.96 -3.25
C ASN A 132 22.21 27.44 -3.07
N SER A 133 21.26 28.28 -2.66
CA SER A 133 21.45 29.72 -2.45
C SER A 133 21.72 30.54 -3.74
N GLU A 134 21.41 30.00 -4.92
CA GLU A 134 21.55 30.71 -6.21
C GLU A 134 20.29 31.54 -6.49
N GLN A 135 20.43 32.79 -6.92
CA GLN A 135 19.29 33.62 -7.30
C GLN A 135 18.82 33.28 -8.70
N VAL A 136 17.52 33.04 -8.86
CA VAL A 136 16.90 32.67 -10.13
C VAL A 136 15.60 33.43 -10.34
N LYS A 137 15.34 33.80 -11.59
CA LYS A 137 14.11 34.45 -12.05
C LYS A 137 13.20 33.41 -12.68
N ILE A 138 11.93 33.37 -12.28
CA ILE A 138 10.98 32.39 -12.79
C ILE A 138 10.47 32.81 -14.16
N ILE A 139 10.68 31.96 -15.15
CA ILE A 139 10.16 32.15 -16.52
C ILE A 139 8.76 31.58 -16.63
N LYS A 140 8.54 30.34 -16.15
CA LYS A 140 7.27 29.64 -16.27
C LYS A 140 7.17 28.47 -15.28
N GLN A 141 5.96 28.18 -14.83
CA GLN A 141 5.65 26.89 -14.19
C GLN A 141 5.06 25.92 -15.22
N THR A 142 5.57 24.69 -15.23
CA THR A 142 5.09 23.58 -16.08
C THR A 142 3.85 22.91 -15.50
N GLU A 143 3.10 22.17 -16.31
CA GLU A 143 1.91 21.42 -15.88
C GLU A 143 2.23 20.36 -14.81
N SER A 144 3.45 19.82 -14.82
CA SER A 144 3.95 18.89 -13.81
C SER A 144 4.34 19.57 -12.48
N GLY A 145 4.23 20.91 -12.40
CA GLY A 145 4.54 21.69 -11.21
C GLY A 145 6.00 22.15 -11.07
N ASN A 146 6.87 21.80 -12.02
CA ASN A 146 8.27 22.23 -12.07
C ASN A 146 8.41 23.67 -12.60
N TYR A 147 9.52 24.34 -12.28
CA TYR A 147 9.78 25.72 -12.70
C TYR A 147 10.89 25.79 -13.74
N ILE A 148 10.63 26.49 -14.84
CA ILE A 148 11.68 26.97 -15.74
C ILE A 148 12.16 28.30 -15.18
N VAL A 149 13.45 28.36 -14.86
CA VAL A 149 14.07 29.53 -14.24
C VAL A 149 15.27 30.00 -15.03
N GLU A 150 15.65 31.27 -14.85
CA GLU A 150 16.84 31.90 -15.39
C GLU A 150 17.74 32.35 -14.24
N VAL A 151 18.98 31.92 -14.21
CA VAL A 151 19.93 32.32 -13.16
C VAL A 151 20.27 33.82 -13.29
N VAL A 152 20.14 34.54 -12.18
CA VAL A 152 20.46 35.96 -12.09
C VAL A 152 21.99 36.11 -12.09
N GLY A 153 22.53 36.60 -13.20
CA GLY A 153 23.97 36.87 -13.36
C GLY A 153 24.54 36.32 -14.66
N ASN A 154 24.27 35.05 -14.98
CA ASN A 154 24.75 34.40 -16.20
C ASN A 154 23.64 34.09 -17.22
N LYS A 155 22.37 34.35 -16.88
CA LYS A 155 21.19 34.14 -17.75
C LYS A 155 20.98 32.69 -18.19
N GLU A 156 21.58 31.74 -17.50
CA GLU A 156 21.42 30.32 -17.80
C GLU A 156 20.00 29.85 -17.46
N LYS A 157 19.35 29.13 -18.37
CA LYS A 157 17.98 28.61 -18.17
C LYS A 157 18.03 27.18 -17.68
N ARG A 158 17.32 26.88 -16.58
CA ARG A 158 17.26 25.55 -15.98
C ARG A 158 15.83 25.14 -15.67
N LEU A 159 15.57 23.84 -15.71
CA LEU A 159 14.36 23.24 -15.17
C LEU A 159 14.66 22.82 -13.74
N LEU A 160 13.94 23.39 -12.78
CA LEU A 160 14.07 23.06 -11.37
C LEU A 160 12.79 22.41 -10.86
N GLY A 161 12.96 21.34 -10.08
CA GLY A 161 11.89 20.75 -9.33
C GLY A 161 11.41 21.71 -8.24
N ARG A 162 10.22 21.45 -7.70
CA ARG A 162 9.68 22.23 -6.59
C ARG A 162 10.61 22.21 -5.37
N ASP A 163 11.22 21.06 -5.09
CA ASP A 163 12.06 20.86 -3.91
C ASP A 163 13.45 21.51 -4.06
N ASP A 164 13.85 21.86 -5.29
CA ASP A 164 15.07 22.58 -5.60
C ASP A 164 14.94 24.10 -5.37
N MET A 165 13.72 24.58 -5.08
CA MET A 165 13.41 25.99 -4.85
C MET A 165 13.30 26.26 -3.35
N ARG A 166 14.10 27.19 -2.82
CA ARG A 166 13.90 27.70 -1.45
C ARG A 166 12.72 28.67 -1.48
N LEU A 167 11.54 28.17 -1.10
CA LEU A 167 10.38 29.00 -0.81
C LEU A 167 10.61 29.77 0.49
N VAL A 168 11.47 30.79 0.45
CA VAL A 168 11.63 31.73 1.55
C VAL A 168 10.30 32.47 1.69
N GLN A 169 9.60 32.28 2.80
CA GLN A 169 8.55 33.22 3.18
C GLN A 169 9.20 34.60 3.28
N PRO A 170 8.64 35.66 2.66
CA PRO A 170 9.01 37.00 3.08
C PRO A 170 8.65 37.12 4.56
N SER A 171 9.66 37.07 5.44
CA SER A 171 9.47 37.47 6.82
C SER A 171 9.02 38.92 6.79
N TYR A 172 7.84 39.17 7.35
CA TYR A 172 7.28 40.49 7.61
C TYR A 172 8.38 41.49 8.02
N PRO A 173 8.30 42.77 7.61
CA PRO A 173 9.22 43.78 8.10
C PRO A 173 8.97 43.96 9.60
N THR A 174 9.84 43.38 10.43
CA THR A 174 9.90 43.71 11.85
C THR A 174 10.32 45.17 11.91
N LYS A 175 9.37 46.07 12.22
CA LYS A 175 9.67 47.45 12.59
C LYS A 175 10.70 47.41 13.72
N LEU A 176 11.92 47.86 13.44
CA LEU A 176 12.87 48.28 14.46
C LEU A 176 12.27 49.51 15.12
N ILE A 177 11.78 49.35 16.34
CA ILE A 177 11.50 50.48 17.23
C ILE A 177 12.87 50.89 17.79
N TYR A 178 13.31 52.09 17.43
CA TYR A 178 14.49 52.77 17.98
C TYR A 178 14.23 53.24 19.41
#